data_AF-A0A081RKP2-F1
#
_entry.id   AF-A0A081RKP2-F1
#
_cell.length_a   1.000
_cell.length_b   1.000
_cell.length_c   1.000
_cell.angle_alpha   90.00
_cell.angle_beta   90.00
_cell.angle_gamma   90.00
#
_symmetry.space_group_name_H-M   'P 1'
#
loop_
_entity.id
_entity.type
_entity.pdbx_description
1 polymer ?
#
loop_
_entity_poly.entity_id
_entity_poly.type
_entity_poly.pdbx_seq_one_letter_code
_entity_poly.pdbx_strand_id
1 'polypeptide(L)'
;MICLGFSTSAFGHGLGGEMLPPTTIGDRDATLSIDVSPSTFDPNNPENFVTLRLFDSNTEAIIEHVTFILELKKDGERIFRYM
;
A
#
# COMPACT_ATOMS: atom_id res chain seq x y z
N MET A 1 23.67 11.21 -13.87
CA MET A 1 22.35 11.82 -13.62
C MET A 1 21.81 11.18 -12.36
N ILE A 2 21.78 11.91 -11.24
CA ILE A 2 21.32 11.41 -9.95
C ILE A 2 19.89 11.90 -9.79
N CYS A 3 18.91 11.00 -9.87
CA CYS A 3 17.52 11.34 -9.56
C CYS A 3 17.34 11.26 -8.04
N LEU A 4 17.38 12.42 -7.39
CA LEU A 4 16.89 12.58 -6.01
C LEU A 4 15.36 12.52 -6.05
N GLY A 5 14.79 11.34 -5.79
CA GLY A 5 13.35 11.18 -5.63
C GLY A 5 12.89 11.87 -4.36
N PHE A 6 12.20 13.00 -4.49
CA PHE A 6 11.45 13.59 -3.38
C PHE A 6 10.26 12.69 -3.09
N SER A 7 10.27 11.97 -1.97
CA SER A 7 9.06 11.35 -1.44
C SER A 7 8.11 12.45 -1.00
N THR A 8 7.16 12.81 -1.87
CA THR A 8 6.03 13.64 -1.48
C THR A 8 5.29 12.90 -0.38
N SER A 9 5.06 13.56 0.76
CA SER A 9 4.22 13.03 1.82
C SER A 9 2.82 12.80 1.25
N ALA A 10 2.52 11.57 0.84
CA ALA A 10 1.18 11.17 0.45
C ALA A 10 0.36 11.05 1.73
N PHE A 11 -0.58 11.98 1.90
CA PHE A 11 -1.61 11.87 2.92
C PHE A 11 -2.78 11.11 2.27
N GLY A 12 -2.93 9.83 2.62
CA GLY A 12 -4.02 9.01 2.13
C GLY A 12 -5.37 9.66 2.49
N HIS A 13 -6.23 9.84 1.48
CA HIS A 13 -7.56 10.45 1.64
C HIS A 13 -8.50 9.59 2.53
N GLY A 14 -8.11 8.36 2.86
CA GLY A 14 -8.54 7.68 4.08
C GLY A 14 -9.91 7.01 4.04
N LEU A 15 -10.51 6.82 2.87
CA LEU A 15 -11.84 6.23 2.71
C LEU A 15 -11.79 5.02 1.77
N GLY A 16 -11.25 3.90 2.24
CA GLY A 16 -11.38 2.59 1.58
C GLY A 16 -10.22 2.14 0.72
N GLY A 17 -9.29 3.02 0.33
CA GLY A 17 -8.08 2.58 -0.37
C GLY A 17 -7.18 3.72 -0.84
N GLU A 18 -5.97 3.37 -1.22
CA GLU A 18 -4.94 4.26 -1.76
C GLU A 18 -4.15 3.53 -2.86
N MET A 19 -3.79 4.28 -3.90
CA MET A 19 -2.84 3.85 -4.92
C MET A 19 -1.65 4.79 -4.87
N LEU A 20 -0.47 4.26 -4.52
CA LEU A 20 0.75 5.04 -4.47
C LEU A 20 1.20 5.40 -5.90
N PRO A 21 1.87 6.54 -6.10
CA PRO A 21 2.44 6.86 -7.40
C PRO A 21 3.45 5.79 -7.83
N PRO A 22 3.57 5.50 -9.14
CA PRO A 22 4.55 4.56 -9.66
C PRO A 22 5.98 4.90 -9.23
N THR A 23 6.77 3.87 -8.94
CA THR A 23 8.20 3.98 -8.65
C THR A 23 8.98 2.86 -9.34
N THR A 24 10.18 3.16 -9.82
CA THR A 24 11.00 2.16 -10.49
C THR A 24 11.68 1.23 -9.46
N ILE A 25 11.39 -0.08 -9.56
CA ILE A 25 12.01 -1.14 -8.75
C ILE A 25 12.66 -2.14 -9.71
N GLY A 26 14.00 -2.16 -9.74
CA GLY A 26 14.74 -2.96 -10.71
C GLY A 26 14.49 -2.47 -12.13
N ASP A 27 13.87 -3.30 -12.96
CA ASP A 27 13.53 -3.06 -14.36
C ASP A 27 12.03 -2.78 -14.59
N ARG A 28 11.24 -2.63 -13.52
CA ARG A 28 9.78 -2.41 -13.59
C ARG A 28 9.38 -1.10 -12.92
N ASP A 29 8.40 -0.43 -13.50
CA ASP A 29 7.72 0.69 -12.85
C ASP A 29 6.56 0.12 -12.02
N ALA A 30 6.76 -0.02 -10.72
CA ALA A 30 5.82 -0.67 -9.82
C ALA A 30 4.90 0.33 -9.11
N THR A 31 3.64 -0.07 -8.93
CA THR A 31 2.66 0.62 -8.10
C THR A 31 2.16 -0.31 -7.00
N LEU A 32 2.03 0.23 -5.79
CA LEU A 32 1.39 -0.44 -4.65
C LEU A 32 -0.01 0.14 -4.45
N SER A 33 -1.03 -0.71 -4.46
CA SER A 33 -2.37 -0.36 -3.98
C SER A 33 -2.66 -1.01 -2.64
N ILE A 34 -3.32 -0.26 -1.77
CA ILE A 34 -3.81 -0.68 -0.46
C ILE A 34 -5.32 -0.46 -0.46
N ASP A 35 -6.11 -1.47 -0.15
CA ASP A 35 -7.57 -1.38 -0.15
C ASP A 35 -8.15 -1.99 1.14
N VAL A 36 -9.26 -1.45 1.63
CA VAL A 36 -9.96 -1.91 2.83
C VAL A 36 -11.42 -2.20 2.49
N SER A 37 -11.82 -3.45 2.69
CA SER A 37 -13.19 -3.90 2.45
C SER A 37 -13.77 -4.64 3.67
N PRO A 38 -14.96 -4.25 4.17
CA PRO A 38 -15.71 -3.04 3.80
C PRO A 38 -14.97 -1.76 4.23
N SER A 39 -15.18 -0.67 3.50
CA SER A 39 -14.56 0.63 3.83
C SER A 39 -15.25 1.37 4.98
N THR A 40 -16.35 0.81 5.49
CA THR A 40 -17.15 1.36 6.58
C THR A 40 -17.23 0.38 7.74
N PHE A 41 -17.11 0.89 8.96
CA PHE A 41 -17.26 0.09 10.16
C PHE A 41 -18.74 -0.30 10.38
N ASP A 42 -19.01 -1.60 10.49
CA ASP A 42 -20.31 -2.14 10.93
C ASP A 42 -20.11 -3.00 12.20
N PRO A 43 -20.72 -2.65 13.34
CA PRO A 43 -20.59 -3.45 14.56
C PRO A 43 -21.19 -4.86 14.45
N ASN A 44 -22.08 -5.11 13.48
CA ASN A 44 -22.65 -6.44 13.23
C ASN A 44 -21.80 -7.27 12.26
N ASN A 45 -20.86 -6.63 11.55
CA ASN A 45 -19.91 -7.28 10.65
C ASN A 45 -18.50 -6.72 10.89
N PRO A 46 -17.80 -7.23 11.92
CA PRO A 46 -16.51 -6.68 12.34
C PRO A 46 -15.35 -7.07 11.41
N GLU A 47 -15.56 -7.99 10.47
CA GLU A 47 -14.51 -8.45 9.57
C GLU A 47 -14.18 -7.37 8.55
N ASN A 48 -12.91 -6.97 8.53
CA ASN A 48 -12.37 -6.04 7.54
C ASN A 48 -11.11 -6.65 6.95
N PHE A 49 -10.99 -6.59 5.64
CA PHE A 49 -9.85 -7.13 4.89
C PHE A 49 -9.01 -5.97 4.37
N VAL A 50 -7.70 -6.03 4.63
CA VAL A 50 -6.73 -5.14 4.00
C VAL A 50 -6.06 -5.89 2.86
N THR A 51 -6.23 -5.41 1.63
CA THR A 51 -5.64 -5.99 0.43
C THR A 51 -4.44 -5.16 -0.01
N LEU A 52 -3.30 -5.82 -0.23
CA LEU A 52 -2.07 -5.22 -0.75
C LEU A 52 -1.79 -5.81 -2.14
N ARG A 53 -1.56 -4.94 -3.14
CA ARG A 53 -1.23 -5.38 -4.50
C ARG A 53 -0.05 -4.60 -5.04
N LEU A 54 1.04 -5.29 -5.35
CA LEU A 54 2.18 -4.73 -6.09
C LEU A 54 2.08 -5.18 -7.54
N PHE A 55 2.01 -4.23 -8.47
CA PHE A 55 1.83 -4.51 -9.89
C PHE A 55 2.62 -3.55 -10.76
N ASP A 56 2.92 -3.96 -11.99
CA ASP A 56 3.57 -3.14 -12.99
C ASP A 56 2.60 -2.07 -13.50
N SER A 57 3.01 -0.81 -13.47
CA SER A 57 2.15 0.36 -13.73
C SER A 57 1.84 0.54 -15.22
N ASN A 58 2.65 -0.05 -16.10
CA ASN A 58 2.48 0.04 -17.54
C ASN A 58 1.57 -1.07 -18.08
N THR A 59 1.60 -2.24 -17.44
CA THR A 59 0.92 -3.46 -17.92
C THR A 59 -0.19 -3.96 -17.00
N GLU A 60 -0.29 -3.42 -15.79
CA GLU A 60 -1.19 -3.86 -14.70
C GLU A 60 -0.94 -5.30 -14.21
N ALA A 61 0.12 -5.96 -14.67
CA ALA A 61 0.47 -7.31 -14.28
C ALA A 61 0.97 -7.37 -12.82
N ILE A 62 0.54 -8.39 -12.07
CA ILE A 62 1.01 -8.61 -10.70
C ILE A 62 2.50 -8.91 -10.70
N ILE A 63 3.24 -8.26 -9.80
CA ILE A 63 4.65 -8.58 -9.56
C ILE A 63 4.68 -9.76 -8.57
N GLU A 64 5.04 -10.92 -9.07
CA GLU A 64 5.15 -12.15 -8.27
C GLU A 64 6.45 -12.20 -7.45
N HIS A 65 6.51 -13.14 -6.49
CA HIS A 65 7.68 -13.40 -5.63
C HIS A 65 8.12 -12.19 -4.78
N VAL A 66 7.14 -11.52 -4.16
CA VAL A 66 7.35 -10.35 -3.30
C VAL A 66 7.22 -10.74 -1.83
N THR A 67 8.10 -10.20 -0.99
CA THR A 67 7.98 -10.26 0.47
C THR A 67 7.53 -8.90 1.00
N PHE A 68 6.47 -8.89 1.80
CA PHE A 68 5.96 -7.67 2.43
C PHE A 68 6.34 -7.64 3.91
N ILE A 69 6.79 -6.48 4.38
CA ILE A 69 6.88 -6.18 5.82
C ILE A 69 5.73 -5.24 6.13
N LEU A 70 4.83 -5.66 7.01
CA LEU A 70 3.66 -4.87 7.41
C LEU A 70 3.86 -4.28 8.79
N GLU A 71 3.63 -2.98 8.94
CA GLU A 71 3.68 -2.27 10.22
C GLU A 71 2.43 -1.39 10.36
N LEU A 72 1.72 -1.52 11.48
CA LEU A 72 0.64 -0.60 11.83
C LEU A 72 1.09 0.27 13.00
N LYS A 73 0.84 1.57 12.84
CA LYS A 73 1.13 2.59 13.84
C LYS A 73 -0.15 3.35 14.20
N LYS A 74 -0.30 3.66 15.48
CA LYS A 74 -1.34 4.54 16.00
C LYS A 74 -0.65 5.64 16.80
N ASP A 75 -0.92 6.90 16.44
CA ASP A 75 -0.36 8.08 17.11
C ASP A 75 1.19 8.06 17.19
N GLY A 76 1.83 7.53 16.14
CA GLY A 76 3.28 7.37 16.07
C GLY A 76 3.83 6.13 16.78
N GLU A 77 3.03 5.46 17.61
CA GLU A 77 3.42 4.22 18.28
C GLU A 77 3.11 2.99 17.44
N ARG A 78 4.05 2.04 17.39
CA ARG A 78 3.87 0.80 16.65
C ARG A 78 3.02 -0.18 17.45
N ILE A 79 1.88 -0.59 16.87
CA ILE A 79 0.93 -1.53 17.49
C ILE A 79 0.97 -2.93 16.86
N PHE A 80 1.53 -3.07 15.66
CA PHE A 80 1.67 -4.35 14.98
C PHE A 80 2.89 -4.35 14.06
N ARG A 81 3.55 -5.50 13.95
CA ARG A 81 4.56 -5.77 12.92
C ARG A 81 4.54 -7.23 12.51
N TYR A 82 4.52 -7.48 11.21
CA TYR A 82 4.71 -8.79 10.61
C TYR A 82 5.85 -8.75 9.59
N MET A 83 6.68 -9.79 9.61
CA MET A 83 7.89 -9.94 8.81
C MET A 83 7.97 -11.34 8.23
#